data_AF-A0AAT9T9D8-F1
#
_entry.id   AF-A0AAT9T9D8-F1
#
_cell.length_a   1.000
_cell.length_b   1.000
_cell.length_c   1.000
_cell.angle_alpha   90.00
_cell.angle_beta   90.00
_cell.angle_gamma   90.00
#
_symmetry.space_group_name_H-M   'P 1'
#
loop_
_entity.id
_entity.type
_entity.pdbx_description
1 polymer ?
#
loop_
_entity_poly.entity_id
_entity_poly.type
_entity_poly.pdbx_seq_one_letter_code
_entity_poly.pdbx_strand_id
1 'polypeptide(L)'
;MARKQADPTARRAREAARRAAAAQRIGPQPLRTPRPRQPKFLFDLKPPGAFYTDWDFPVGTDTGVMGRVIDDFGADSVEAATMRILLHFRRIYGPNIPLGAIGQLELLLDETDLLTRLSPAEGVTADDARKSVHSLHAHGLILIADDGSLWRTIPPGTPNSAPGGRWSFVEQQVQAPAERTDATV
;
A
#
# COMPACT_ATOMS: atom_id res chain seq x y z
N MET A 1 54.16 35.99 1.92
CA MET A 1 53.99 34.80 2.78
C MET A 1 53.10 33.80 2.05
N ALA A 2 53.64 32.67 1.57
CA ALA A 2 52.90 31.70 0.75
C ALA A 2 52.36 30.53 1.61
N ARG A 3 51.07 30.22 1.49
CA ARG A 3 50.41 29.07 2.15
C ARG A 3 50.94 27.76 1.55
N LYS A 4 51.53 26.90 2.39
CA LYS A 4 51.92 25.51 2.04
C LYS A 4 50.66 24.72 1.66
N GLN A 5 50.53 24.37 0.38
CA GLN A 5 49.49 23.45 -0.11
C GLN A 5 49.73 22.07 0.51
N ALA A 6 48.75 21.56 1.25
CA ALA A 6 48.80 20.21 1.81
C ALA A 6 48.60 19.19 0.68
N ASP A 7 49.58 18.30 0.51
CA ASP A 7 49.61 17.30 -0.56
C ASP A 7 48.43 16.32 -0.45
N PRO A 8 47.49 16.30 -1.43
CA PRO A 8 46.32 15.44 -1.41
C PRO A 8 46.67 13.95 -1.49
N THR A 9 47.84 13.62 -2.03
CA THR A 9 48.36 12.26 -2.16
C THR A 9 48.74 11.69 -0.80
N ALA A 10 49.40 12.51 0.04
CA ALA A 10 49.73 12.16 1.42
C ALA A 10 48.47 11.97 2.29
N ARG A 11 47.40 12.73 2.02
CA ARG A 11 46.11 12.57 2.70
C ARG A 11 45.44 11.24 2.36
N ARG A 12 45.41 10.88 1.08
CA ARG A 12 44.84 9.60 0.60
C ARG A 12 45.62 8.39 1.13
N ALA A 13 46.95 8.48 1.17
CA ALA A 13 47.79 7.41 1.72
C ALA A 13 47.51 7.15 3.22
N ARG A 14 47.35 8.21 4.01
CA ARG A 14 46.99 8.10 5.43
C ARG A 14 45.59 7.52 5.65
N GLU A 15 44.63 7.87 4.80
CA GLU A 15 43.28 7.34 4.88
C GLU A 15 43.22 5.86 4.47
N ALA A 16 43.97 5.47 3.43
CA ALA A 16 44.12 4.09 3.02
C ALA A 16 44.78 3.24 4.12
N ALA A 17 45.85 3.75 4.76
CA ALA A 17 46.49 3.08 5.88
C ALA A 17 45.56 2.93 7.09
N ARG A 18 44.73 3.94 7.40
CA ARG A 18 43.71 3.84 8.45
C ARG A 18 42.65 2.78 8.14
N ARG A 19 42.17 2.69 6.90
CA ARG A 19 41.18 1.67 6.49
C ARG A 19 41.77 0.26 6.53
N ALA A 20 43.03 0.09 6.08
CA ALA A 20 43.73 -1.19 6.14
C ALA A 20 43.94 -1.66 7.60
N ALA A 21 44.35 -0.75 8.49
CA ALA A 21 44.51 -1.04 9.92
C ALA A 21 43.17 -1.36 10.61
N ALA A 22 42.08 -0.70 10.21
CA ALA A 22 40.74 -1.00 10.72
C ALA A 22 40.22 -2.36 10.21
N ALA A 23 40.49 -2.70 8.95
CA ALA A 23 40.11 -4.00 8.37
C ALA A 23 40.84 -5.18 9.04
N GLN A 24 42.11 -5.00 9.43
CA GLN A 24 42.86 -6.02 10.17
C GLN A 24 42.35 -6.23 11.61
N ARG A 25 41.69 -5.24 12.21
CA ARG A 25 41.21 -5.31 13.61
C ARG A 25 39.81 -5.90 13.76
N ILE A 26 38.97 -5.83 12.73
CA ILE A 26 37.52 -6.10 12.83
C ILE A 26 37.14 -7.50 12.29
N GLY A 27 38.04 -8.18 11.58
CA GLY A 27 37.71 -9.43 10.87
C GLY A 27 36.84 -9.18 9.63
N PRO A 28 36.49 -10.23 8.86
CA PRO A 28 35.69 -10.08 7.66
C PRO A 28 34.36 -9.42 7.99
N GLN A 29 34.09 -8.30 7.30
CA GLN A 29 32.88 -7.52 7.48
C GLN A 29 31.68 -8.45 7.21
N PRO A 30 30.75 -8.61 8.17
CA PRO A 30 29.59 -9.47 7.95
C PRO A 30 28.87 -9.00 6.68
N LEU A 31 28.57 -9.95 5.79
CA LEU A 31 27.77 -9.70 4.59
C LEU A 31 26.55 -8.89 5.05
N ARG A 32 26.38 -7.66 4.54
CA ARG A 32 25.23 -6.84 4.88
C ARG A 32 23.98 -7.70 4.67
N THR A 33 23.30 -8.06 5.76
CA THR A 33 21.96 -8.63 5.68
C THR A 33 21.13 -7.67 4.83
N PRO A 34 20.56 -8.12 3.71
CA PRO A 34 19.74 -7.26 2.86
C PRO A 34 18.71 -6.56 3.75
N ARG A 35 18.60 -5.24 3.65
CA ARG A 35 17.51 -4.53 4.33
C ARG A 35 16.20 -5.25 3.97
N PRO A 36 15.30 -5.50 4.93
CA PRO A 36 13.97 -5.96 4.59
C PRO A 36 13.41 -5.00 3.54
N ARG A 37 13.04 -5.53 2.37
CA ARG A 37 12.37 -4.74 1.34
C ARG A 37 11.13 -4.15 2.03
N GLN A 38 11.00 -2.83 2.01
CA GLN A 38 9.78 -2.21 2.50
C GLN A 38 8.58 -2.90 1.84
N PRO A 39 7.50 -3.19 2.60
CA PRO A 39 6.27 -3.71 2.01
C PRO A 39 5.87 -2.79 0.86
N LYS A 40 5.67 -3.36 -0.33
CA LYS A 40 5.14 -2.60 -1.45
C LYS A 40 3.64 -2.49 -1.28
N PHE A 41 3.13 -1.26 -1.35
CA PHE A 41 1.69 -1.04 -1.37
C PHE A 41 1.13 -1.28 -2.77
N LEU A 42 -0.18 -1.42 -2.85
CA LEU A 42 -0.91 -1.71 -4.07
C LEU A 42 -0.52 -0.76 -5.21
N PHE A 43 -0.43 0.53 -4.93
CA PHE A 43 0.01 1.53 -5.91
C PHE A 43 1.41 1.23 -6.50
N ASP A 44 2.38 0.83 -5.67
CA ASP A 44 3.74 0.48 -6.11
C ASP A 44 3.77 -0.77 -6.99
N LEU A 45 2.76 -1.64 -6.85
CA LEU A 45 2.60 -2.88 -7.59
C LEU A 45 1.92 -2.68 -8.95
N LYS A 46 1.31 -1.51 -9.19
CA LYS A 46 0.58 -1.17 -10.43
C LYS A 46 -0.44 -2.26 -10.79
N PRO A 47 -1.53 -2.40 -10.02
CA PRO A 47 -2.56 -3.40 -10.28
C PRO A 47 -3.21 -3.15 -11.65
N PRO A 48 -3.56 -4.21 -12.39
CA PRO A 48 -4.30 -4.11 -13.62
C PRO A 48 -5.79 -3.92 -13.33
N GLY A 49 -6.48 -3.27 -14.25
CA GLY A 49 -7.94 -3.26 -14.32
C GLY A 49 -8.57 -1.88 -14.15
N ALA A 50 -9.82 -1.77 -14.57
CA ALA A 50 -10.57 -0.52 -14.68
C ALA A 50 -10.71 0.20 -13.33
N PHE A 51 -10.87 -0.55 -12.24
CA PHE A 51 -11.06 -0.02 -10.88
C PHE A 51 -9.80 0.64 -10.28
N TYR A 52 -8.64 0.51 -10.94
CA TYR A 52 -7.37 1.11 -10.51
C TYR A 52 -6.89 2.21 -11.45
N THR A 53 -7.81 2.80 -12.22
CA THR A 53 -7.52 3.96 -13.06
C THR A 53 -7.63 5.27 -12.30
N ASP A 54 -8.46 5.30 -11.24
CA ASP A 54 -8.70 6.46 -10.39
C ASP A 54 -8.05 6.30 -9.01
N TRP A 55 -7.25 7.29 -8.63
CA TRP A 55 -6.52 7.34 -7.38
C TRP A 55 -6.64 8.72 -6.77
N ASP A 56 -6.97 8.78 -5.49
CA ASP A 56 -6.93 10.01 -4.72
C ASP A 56 -5.57 10.19 -4.01
N PHE A 57 -5.17 11.46 -3.88
CA PHE A 57 -3.86 11.88 -3.34
C PHE A 57 -4.02 13.02 -2.32
N PRO A 58 -4.53 12.76 -1.11
CA PRO A 58 -4.68 13.80 -0.10
C PRO A 58 -3.32 14.44 0.26
N VAL A 59 -3.17 15.74 -0.01
CA VAL A 59 -1.92 16.48 0.25
C VAL A 59 -1.93 17.06 1.66
N GLY A 60 -0.85 16.77 2.41
CA GLY A 60 -0.63 17.27 3.76
C GLY A 60 -0.90 16.24 4.85
N THR A 61 -0.88 16.69 6.10
CA THR A 61 -1.21 15.87 7.28
C THR A 61 -2.73 15.72 7.42
N ASP A 62 -3.18 14.58 7.94
CA ASP A 62 -4.61 14.32 8.16
C ASP A 62 -5.28 15.44 8.98
N THR A 63 -4.61 15.93 10.03
CA THR A 63 -5.09 17.06 10.85
C THR A 63 -5.21 18.34 10.04
N GLY A 64 -4.24 18.64 9.17
CA GLY A 64 -4.27 19.85 8.34
C GLY A 64 -5.32 19.79 7.24
N VAL A 65 -5.55 18.61 6.65
CA VAL A 65 -6.62 18.38 5.69
C VAL A 65 -7.98 18.53 6.37
N MET A 66 -8.18 17.89 7.52
CA MET A 66 -9.44 18.00 8.27
C MET A 66 -9.70 19.42 8.74
N GLY A 67 -8.69 20.16 9.21
CA GLY A 67 -8.84 21.56 9.63
C GLY A 67 -9.45 22.41 8.52
N ARG A 68 -8.90 22.32 7.29
CA ARG A 68 -9.44 23.05 6.13
C ARG A 68 -10.88 22.68 5.80
N VAL A 69 -11.21 21.39 5.78
CA VAL A 69 -12.58 20.93 5.49
C VAL A 69 -13.56 21.42 6.56
N ILE A 70 -13.15 21.40 7.83
CA ILE A 70 -13.98 21.90 8.94
C ILE A 70 -14.16 23.41 8.84
N ASP A 71 -13.11 24.16 8.48
CA ASP A 71 -13.16 25.61 8.32
C ASP A 71 -14.10 26.02 7.17
N ASP A 72 -14.07 25.27 6.06
CA ASP A 72 -14.85 25.60 4.85
C ASP A 72 -16.31 25.10 4.91
N PHE A 73 -16.55 23.91 5.46
CA PHE A 73 -17.85 23.22 5.40
C PHE A 73 -18.50 22.96 6.76
N GLY A 74 -17.75 23.05 7.85
CA GLY A 74 -18.19 22.71 9.20
C GLY A 74 -17.88 21.26 9.60
N ALA A 75 -17.77 21.00 10.90
CA ALA A 75 -17.35 19.70 11.42
C ALA A 75 -18.36 18.56 11.20
N ASP A 76 -19.65 18.90 11.13
CA ASP A 76 -20.75 17.94 11.00
C ASP A 76 -21.27 17.85 9.55
N SER A 77 -20.55 18.44 8.60
CA SER A 77 -20.90 18.39 7.19
C SER A 77 -20.66 17.01 6.57
N VAL A 78 -21.32 16.76 5.44
CA VAL A 78 -21.13 15.52 4.67
C VAL A 78 -19.71 15.46 4.09
N GLU A 79 -19.13 16.60 3.72
CA GLU A 79 -17.76 16.73 3.25
C GLU A 79 -16.77 16.35 4.36
N ALA A 80 -17.00 16.82 5.59
CA ALA A 80 -16.18 16.44 6.74
C ALA A 80 -16.30 14.94 7.06
N ALA A 81 -17.50 14.36 6.97
CA ALA A 81 -17.69 12.92 7.11
C ALA A 81 -16.96 12.13 6.01
N THR A 82 -17.11 12.54 4.75
CA THR A 82 -16.44 11.92 3.59
C THR A 82 -14.93 11.99 3.73
N MET A 83 -14.37 13.15 4.13
CA MET A 83 -12.94 13.31 4.31
C MET A 83 -12.39 12.42 5.43
N ARG A 84 -13.14 12.23 6.53
CA ARG A 84 -12.75 11.28 7.59
C ARG A 84 -12.63 9.85 7.04
N ILE A 85 -13.53 9.44 6.16
CA ILE A 85 -13.50 8.12 5.50
C ILE A 85 -12.26 8.01 4.60
N LEU A 86 -11.98 9.02 3.76
CA LEU A 86 -10.78 9.01 2.91
C LEU A 86 -9.49 8.93 3.73
N LEU A 87 -9.37 9.72 4.79
CA LEU A 87 -8.20 9.68 5.67
C LEU A 87 -8.10 8.39 6.47
N HIS A 88 -9.22 7.73 6.77
CA HIS A 88 -9.21 6.37 7.31
C HIS A 88 -8.55 5.39 6.33
N PHE A 89 -8.97 5.39 5.06
CA PHE A 89 -8.37 4.52 4.04
C PHE A 89 -6.92 4.86 3.72
N ARG A 90 -6.51 6.13 3.84
CA ARG A 90 -5.11 6.54 3.71
C ARG A 90 -4.18 5.80 4.67
N ARG A 91 -4.66 5.45 5.88
CA ARG A 91 -3.87 4.68 6.85
C ARG A 91 -3.63 3.24 6.42
N ILE A 92 -4.49 2.70 5.54
CA ILE A 92 -4.44 1.31 5.07
C ILE A 92 -3.69 1.22 3.74
N TYR A 93 -4.07 2.07 2.78
CA TYR A 93 -3.52 2.06 1.41
C TYR A 93 -2.27 2.92 1.25
N GLY A 94 -1.94 3.73 2.26
CA GLY A 94 -0.88 4.71 2.19
C GLY A 94 -1.34 6.00 1.48
N PRO A 95 -0.41 6.78 0.91
CA PRO A 95 -0.72 8.11 0.38
C PRO A 95 -1.57 8.11 -0.89
N ASN A 96 -1.74 6.96 -1.56
CA ASN A 96 -2.48 6.83 -2.81
C ASN A 96 -3.66 5.88 -2.60
N ILE A 97 -4.88 6.38 -2.75
CA ILE A 97 -6.10 5.67 -2.38
C ILE A 97 -6.87 5.27 -3.65
N PRO A 98 -7.08 3.98 -3.95
CA PRO A 98 -7.78 3.56 -5.16
C PRO A 98 -9.30 3.64 -4.97
N LEU A 99 -9.90 4.81 -5.22
CA LEU A 99 -11.31 5.09 -4.90
C LEU A 99 -12.28 4.08 -5.53
N GLY A 100 -12.13 3.83 -6.83
CA GLY A 100 -12.99 2.89 -7.55
C GLY A 100 -12.93 1.48 -6.98
N ALA A 101 -11.72 0.98 -6.71
CA ALA A 101 -11.53 -0.36 -6.15
C ALA A 101 -12.00 -0.47 -4.69
N ILE A 102 -11.86 0.59 -3.87
CA ILE A 102 -12.40 0.63 -2.51
C ILE A 102 -13.93 0.58 -2.56
N GLY A 103 -14.56 1.40 -3.39
CA GLY A 103 -16.02 1.41 -3.53
C GLY A 103 -16.56 0.03 -3.93
N GLN A 104 -15.93 -0.61 -4.92
CA GLN A 104 -16.33 -1.96 -5.33
C GLN A 104 -16.10 -3.01 -4.24
N LEU A 105 -15.00 -2.91 -3.49
CA LEU A 105 -14.72 -3.82 -2.39
C LEU A 105 -15.74 -3.66 -1.25
N GLU A 106 -16.09 -2.43 -0.89
CA GLU A 106 -17.10 -2.16 0.14
C GLU A 106 -18.47 -2.72 -0.27
N LEU A 107 -18.86 -2.54 -1.54
CA LEU A 107 -20.08 -3.14 -2.09
C LEU A 107 -20.08 -4.67 -1.93
N LEU A 108 -18.97 -5.32 -2.27
CA LEU A 108 -18.82 -6.78 -2.10
C LEU A 108 -18.90 -7.21 -0.63
N LEU A 109 -18.35 -6.41 0.29
CA LEU A 109 -18.39 -6.71 1.72
C LEU A 109 -19.78 -6.50 2.32
N ASP A 110 -20.59 -5.60 1.76
CA ASP A 110 -21.96 -5.35 2.18
C ASP A 110 -22.97 -6.34 1.58
N GLU A 111 -22.79 -6.73 0.32
CA GLU A 111 -23.77 -7.53 -0.42
C GLU A 111 -23.47 -9.04 -0.44
N THR A 112 -22.35 -9.48 0.13
CA THR A 112 -21.96 -10.89 0.13
C THR A 112 -21.43 -11.35 1.49
N ASP A 113 -21.38 -12.67 1.70
CA ASP A 113 -20.80 -13.27 2.92
C ASP A 113 -19.26 -13.23 2.94
N LEU A 114 -18.62 -12.33 2.17
CA LEU A 114 -17.17 -12.25 2.03
C LEU A 114 -16.44 -12.08 3.36
N LEU A 115 -16.96 -11.23 4.26
CA LEU A 115 -16.38 -11.03 5.60
C LEU A 115 -16.37 -12.33 6.41
N THR A 116 -17.48 -13.05 6.41
CA THR A 116 -17.62 -14.35 7.09
C THR A 116 -16.66 -15.39 6.51
N ARG A 117 -16.45 -15.38 5.18
CA ARG A 117 -15.55 -16.32 4.49
C ARG A 117 -14.08 -16.03 4.74
N LEU A 118 -13.68 -14.77 4.78
CA LEU A 118 -12.27 -14.37 4.95
C LEU A 118 -11.84 -14.23 6.42
N SER A 119 -12.79 -14.12 7.36
CA SER A 119 -12.51 -14.04 8.79
C SER A 119 -13.39 -15.04 9.58
N PRO A 120 -13.14 -16.36 9.46
CA PRO A 120 -13.92 -17.38 10.16
C PRO A 120 -13.63 -17.49 11.66
N ALA A 121 -12.69 -16.70 12.20
CA ALA A 121 -12.25 -16.83 13.58
C ALA A 121 -13.26 -16.22 14.58
N GLU A 122 -13.61 -17.00 15.60
CA GLU A 122 -14.42 -16.53 16.73
C GLU A 122 -13.72 -15.34 17.43
N GLY A 123 -14.46 -14.25 17.65
CA GLY A 123 -14.00 -13.09 18.41
C GLY A 123 -13.49 -11.90 17.58
N VAL A 124 -13.47 -11.98 16.25
CA VAL A 124 -13.16 -10.83 15.39
C VAL A 124 -14.41 -9.99 15.14
N THR A 125 -14.33 -8.68 15.36
CA THR A 125 -15.45 -7.77 15.06
C THR A 125 -15.59 -7.58 13.54
N ALA A 126 -16.80 -7.24 13.07
CA ALA A 126 -17.02 -6.97 11.64
C ALA A 126 -16.12 -5.85 11.10
N ASP A 127 -15.84 -4.83 11.92
CA ASP A 127 -14.96 -3.71 11.57
C ASP A 127 -13.49 -4.16 11.42
N ASP A 128 -13.00 -5.01 12.32
CA ASP A 128 -11.64 -5.56 12.24
C ASP A 128 -11.47 -6.53 11.06
N ALA A 129 -12.51 -7.30 10.75
CA ALA A 129 -12.54 -8.15 9.56
C ALA A 129 -12.49 -7.29 8.29
N ARG A 130 -13.30 -6.22 8.20
CA ARG A 130 -13.28 -5.26 7.08
C ARG A 130 -11.91 -4.63 6.90
N LYS A 131 -11.30 -4.14 7.97
CA LYS A 131 -9.92 -3.60 7.96
C LYS A 131 -8.90 -4.62 7.47
N SER A 132 -9.04 -5.89 7.88
CA SER A 132 -8.16 -6.97 7.44
C SER A 132 -8.28 -7.22 5.94
N VAL A 133 -9.51 -7.25 5.40
CA VAL A 133 -9.74 -7.38 3.95
C VAL A 133 -9.14 -6.20 3.19
N HIS A 134 -9.35 -4.96 3.64
CA HIS A 134 -8.70 -3.80 3.02
C HIS A 134 -7.17 -3.88 3.09
N SER A 135 -6.61 -4.40 4.17
CA SER A 135 -5.17 -4.61 4.28
C SER A 135 -4.67 -5.64 3.25
N LEU A 136 -5.37 -6.75 3.06
CA LEU A 136 -5.05 -7.72 2.01
C LEU A 136 -5.11 -7.09 0.62
N HIS A 137 -6.13 -6.27 0.37
CA HIS A 137 -6.28 -5.52 -0.88
C HIS A 137 -5.12 -4.52 -1.06
N ALA A 138 -4.76 -3.76 -0.03
CA ALA A 138 -3.67 -2.78 -0.04
C ALA A 138 -2.29 -3.39 -0.29
N HIS A 139 -2.12 -4.70 -0.09
CA HIS A 139 -0.89 -5.42 -0.38
C HIS A 139 -0.97 -6.25 -1.68
N GLY A 140 -2.07 -6.16 -2.43
CA GLY A 140 -2.25 -6.92 -3.66
C GLY A 140 -2.38 -8.43 -3.44
N LEU A 141 -2.85 -8.86 -2.28
CA LEU A 141 -3.15 -10.27 -2.01
C LEU A 141 -4.55 -10.66 -2.50
N ILE A 142 -5.41 -9.66 -2.61
CA ILE A 142 -6.67 -9.72 -3.32
C ILE A 142 -6.77 -8.51 -4.25
N LEU A 143 -7.41 -8.67 -5.41
CA LEU A 143 -7.71 -7.60 -6.36
C LEU A 143 -9.15 -7.73 -6.86
N ILE A 144 -9.77 -6.58 -7.12
CA ILE A 144 -10.95 -6.44 -7.97
C ILE A 144 -10.56 -6.62 -9.44
N ALA A 145 -11.21 -7.53 -10.15
CA ALA A 145 -11.08 -7.72 -11.59
C ALA A 145 -11.99 -6.75 -12.37
N ASP A 146 -11.84 -6.70 -13.71
CA ASP A 146 -12.61 -5.78 -14.57
C ASP A 146 -14.13 -6.03 -14.54
N ASP A 147 -14.55 -7.25 -14.25
CA ASP A 147 -15.96 -7.61 -14.07
C ASP A 147 -16.50 -7.29 -12.66
N GLY A 148 -15.70 -6.63 -11.82
CA GLY A 148 -16.04 -6.26 -10.45
C GLY A 148 -15.91 -7.40 -9.43
N SER A 149 -15.48 -8.59 -9.85
CA SER A 149 -15.31 -9.73 -8.95
C SER A 149 -14.01 -9.65 -8.15
N LEU A 150 -13.99 -10.26 -6.96
CA LEU A 150 -12.82 -10.31 -6.10
C LEU A 150 -12.02 -11.58 -6.34
N TRP A 151 -10.73 -11.42 -6.61
CA TRP A 151 -9.80 -12.50 -6.84
C TRP A 151 -8.67 -12.48 -5.82
N ARG A 152 -8.25 -13.68 -5.41
CA ARG A 152 -6.98 -13.88 -4.73
C ARG A 152 -5.84 -13.85 -5.75
N THR A 153 -4.76 -13.17 -5.42
CA THR A 153 -3.68 -12.88 -6.35
C THR A 153 -2.30 -13.18 -5.77
N ILE A 154 -1.34 -13.26 -6.70
CA ILE A 154 0.09 -13.23 -6.40
C ILE A 154 0.65 -11.96 -7.04
N PRO A 155 1.14 -10.99 -6.25
CA PRO A 155 1.60 -9.73 -6.79
C PRO A 155 2.94 -9.86 -7.54
N PRO A 156 3.21 -8.96 -8.51
CA PRO A 156 4.48 -8.80 -9.21
C PRO A 156 5.71 -8.82 -8.31
N GLY A 157 6.78 -9.48 -8.78
CA GLY A 157 8.07 -9.48 -8.10
C GLY A 157 8.16 -10.40 -6.88
N THR A 158 7.17 -11.27 -6.70
CA THR A 158 7.23 -12.41 -5.77
C THR A 158 7.68 -13.68 -6.49
N PRO A 159 8.21 -14.69 -5.76
CA PRO A 159 8.71 -15.93 -6.38
C PRO A 159 7.68 -16.69 -7.23
N ASN A 160 6.39 -16.53 -6.94
CA ASN A 160 5.29 -17.25 -7.60
C ASN A 160 4.51 -16.36 -8.61
N SER A 161 5.03 -15.17 -8.92
CA SER A 161 4.41 -14.28 -9.91
C SER A 161 4.51 -14.85 -11.33
N ALA A 162 3.60 -14.44 -12.22
CA ALA A 162 3.57 -14.91 -13.60
C ALA A 162 4.86 -14.51 -14.35
N PRO A 163 5.23 -15.23 -15.43
CA PRO A 163 6.41 -14.91 -16.22
C PRO A 163 6.48 -13.43 -16.60
N GLY A 164 7.68 -12.85 -16.45
CA GLY A 164 7.91 -11.41 -16.60
C GLY A 164 7.57 -10.57 -15.37
N GLY A 165 7.32 -11.20 -14.21
CA GLY A 165 6.99 -10.50 -12.97
C GLY A 165 5.60 -9.86 -13.01
N ARG A 166 4.65 -10.48 -13.72
CA ARG A 166 3.27 -9.99 -13.84
C ARG A 166 2.38 -10.55 -12.73
N TRP A 167 1.21 -9.97 -12.57
CA TRP A 167 0.17 -10.47 -11.68
C TRP A 167 -0.25 -11.90 -12.06
N SER A 168 -0.51 -12.73 -11.05
CA SER A 168 -1.20 -14.02 -11.23
C SER A 168 -2.51 -13.99 -10.45
N PHE A 169 -3.61 -14.30 -11.11
CA PHE A 169 -4.91 -14.55 -10.47
C PHE A 169 -4.99 -16.04 -10.15
N VAL A 170 -5.26 -16.37 -8.90
CA VAL A 170 -5.21 -17.75 -8.39
C VAL A 170 -6.61 -18.34 -8.27
N GLU A 171 -7.51 -17.60 -7.62
CA GLU A 171 -8.82 -18.11 -7.26
C GLU A 171 -9.80 -16.94 -7.12
N GLN A 172 -10.96 -17.07 -7.74
CA GLN A 172 -12.05 -16.12 -7.56
C GLN A 172 -12.68 -16.36 -6.19
N GLN A 173 -12.65 -15.35 -5.32
CA GLN A 173 -13.25 -15.44 -4.00
C GLN A 173 -14.74 -15.18 -4.08
N VAL A 174 -15.15 -14.13 -4.78
CA VAL A 174 -16.54 -13.67 -4.85
C VAL A 174 -16.81 -13.06 -6.22
N GLN A 175 -17.94 -13.42 -6.83
CA GLN A 175 -18.44 -12.78 -8.05
C GLN A 175 -19.06 -11.42 -7.71
N ALA A 176 -18.95 -10.45 -8.62
CA ALA A 176 -19.68 -9.21 -8.50
C ALA A 176 -21.18 -9.46 -8.29
N PRO A 177 -21.86 -8.71 -7.41
CA PRO A 177 -23.32 -8.73 -7.34
C PRO A 177 -23.89 -8.40 -8.72
N ALA A 178 -25.01 -9.05 -9.09
CA ALA A 178 -25.71 -8.66 -10.30
C ALA A 178 -26.13 -7.19 -10.18
N GLU A 179 -25.99 -6.42 -11.26
CA GLU A 179 -26.53 -5.05 -11.30
C GLU A 179 -27.96 -5.10 -10.77
N ARG A 180 -28.26 -4.27 -9.76
CA ARG A 180 -29.64 -4.02 -9.37
C ARG A 180 -30.30 -3.39 -10.59
N THR A 181 -30.97 -4.24 -11.36
CA THR A 181 -31.95 -3.79 -12.33
C THR A 181 -33.04 -3.17 -11.49
N ASP A 182 -32.97 -1.85 -11.32
CA ASP A 182 -34.05 -1.07 -10.73
C ASP A 182 -35.31 -1.46 -11.49
N ALA A 183 -36.17 -2.22 -10.80
CA ALA A 183 -37.53 -2.40 -11.23
C ALA A 183 -38.13 -1.00 -11.22
N THR A 184 -38.26 -0.43 -12.41
CA THR A 184 -39.02 0.78 -12.69
C THR A 184 -40.38 0.65 -12.01
N VAL A 185 -40.63 1.53 -11.03
CA VAL A 185 -41.97 1.83 -10.52
C VAL A 185 -42.49 3.05 -11.26
#